data_AF-A0A699SKI8-F1
#
_entry.id   AF-A0A699SKI8-F1
#
_cell.length_a   1.000
_cell.length_b   1.000
_cell.length_c   1.000
_cell.angle_alpha   90.00
_cell.angle_beta   90.00
_cell.angle_gamma   90.00
#
_symmetry.space_group_name_H-M   'P 1'
#
loop_
_entity.id
_entity.type
_entity.pdbx_description
1 polymer ?
#
loop_
_entity_poly.entity_id
_entity_poly.type
_entity_poly.pdbx_seq_one_letter_code
_entity_poly.pdbx_strand_id
1 'polypeptide(L)'
;MQAKMDADRLLAGRLQARERKEFSEVQKARLLVELIEKRKKHFTAMRAQEKRNKSPTKTQMKSQMSTYLRHMGGYKQSHLKGRSFDEIKELFDKEMTKANDFIAMGSES
;
A
#
# COMPACT_ATOMS: atom_id res chain seq x y z
N MET A 1 -57.62 -0.85 -43.24
CA MET A 1 -57.06 -0.03 -42.15
C MET A 1 -56.42 -0.88 -41.05
N GLN A 2 -57.06 -1.95 -40.59
CA GLN A 2 -56.59 -2.79 -39.47
C GLN A 2 -55.14 -3.30 -39.59
N ALA A 3 -54.74 -3.84 -40.74
CA ALA A 3 -53.39 -4.38 -40.94
C ALA A 3 -52.26 -3.34 -40.79
N LYS A 4 -52.54 -2.06 -41.09
CA LYS A 4 -51.56 -0.97 -40.89
C LYS A 4 -51.41 -0.65 -39.40
N MET A 5 -52.52 -0.59 -38.67
CA MET A 5 -52.51 -0.38 -37.22
C MET A 5 -51.78 -1.51 -36.47
N ASP A 6 -51.97 -2.77 -36.91
CA ASP A 6 -51.29 -3.91 -36.30
C ASP A 6 -49.78 -3.89 -36.59
N ALA A 7 -49.37 -3.50 -37.80
CA ALA A 7 -47.96 -3.32 -38.16
C ALA A 7 -47.29 -2.20 -37.33
N ASP A 8 -47.97 -1.06 -37.15
CA ASP A 8 -47.47 0.06 -36.35
C ASP A 8 -47.33 -0.33 -34.88
N ARG A 9 -48.29 -1.09 -34.33
CA ARG A 9 -48.23 -1.60 -32.95
C ARG A 9 -47.04 -2.54 -32.73
N LEU A 10 -46.75 -3.42 -33.70
CA LEU A 10 -45.59 -4.31 -33.63
C LEU A 10 -44.26 -3.55 -33.71
N LEU A 11 -44.19 -2.51 -34.56
CA LEU A 11 -43.02 -1.64 -34.68
C LEU A 11 -42.73 -0.91 -33.37
N ALA A 12 -43.76 -0.33 -32.73
CA ALA A 12 -43.64 0.37 -31.46
C ALA A 12 -43.12 -0.55 -30.34
N GLY A 13 -43.60 -1.80 -30.27
CA GLY A 13 -43.12 -2.78 -29.28
C GLY A 13 -41.64 -3.15 -29.46
N ARG A 14 -41.19 -3.30 -30.71
CA ARG A 14 -39.77 -3.57 -31.02
C ARG A 14 -38.88 -2.38 -30.67
N LEU A 15 -39.34 -1.16 -30.93
CA LEU A 15 -38.61 0.07 -30.60
C LEU A 15 -38.44 0.19 -29.09
N GLN A 16 -39.51 0.00 -28.31
CA GLN A 16 -39.45 0.06 -26.85
C GLN A 16 -38.54 -1.02 -26.25
N ALA A 17 -38.57 -2.24 -26.79
CA ALA A 17 -37.68 -3.31 -26.33
C ALA A 17 -36.20 -2.99 -26.60
N ARG A 18 -35.91 -2.36 -27.75
CA ARG A 18 -34.56 -1.92 -28.11
C ARG A 18 -34.06 -0.81 -27.18
N GLU A 19 -34.87 0.22 -26.94
CA GLU A 19 -34.54 1.32 -26.03
C GLU A 19 -34.28 0.83 -24.60
N ARG A 20 -35.11 -0.09 -24.09
CA ARG A 20 -34.90 -0.70 -22.75
C ARG A 20 -33.58 -1.47 -22.68
N LYS A 21 -33.23 -2.19 -23.74
CA LYS A 21 -31.97 -2.93 -23.82
C LYS A 21 -30.77 -1.98 -23.86
N GLU A 22 -30.82 -0.97 -24.72
CA GLU A 22 -29.76 0.03 -24.85
C GLU A 22 -29.56 0.82 -23.54
N PHE A 23 -30.64 1.24 -22.89
CA PHE A 23 -30.58 1.84 -21.56
C PHE A 23 -29.95 0.90 -20.52
N SER A 24 -30.27 -0.39 -20.55
CA SER A 24 -29.64 -1.39 -19.67
C SER A 24 -28.14 -1.53 -19.94
N GLU A 25 -27.72 -1.54 -21.19
CA GLU A 25 -26.30 -1.62 -21.57
C GLU A 25 -25.52 -0.37 -21.16
N VAL A 26 -26.09 0.81 -21.32
CA VAL A 26 -25.51 2.07 -20.84
C VAL A 26 -25.33 2.06 -19.32
N GLN A 27 -26.32 1.58 -18.57
CA GLN A 27 -26.20 1.47 -17.11
C GLN A 27 -25.13 0.46 -16.70
N LYS A 28 -25.05 -0.70 -17.37
CA LYS A 28 -24.00 -1.69 -17.13
C LYS A 28 -22.61 -1.12 -17.43
N ALA A 29 -22.45 -0.39 -18.54
CA ALA A 29 -21.20 0.26 -18.90
C ALA A 29 -20.80 1.31 -17.84
N ARG A 30 -21.76 2.12 -17.38
CA ARG A 30 -21.53 3.11 -16.30
C ARG A 30 -21.05 2.45 -15.01
N LEU A 31 -21.71 1.37 -14.58
CA LEU A 31 -21.31 0.62 -13.39
C LEU A 31 -19.92 -0.01 -13.55
N LEU A 32 -19.58 -0.50 -14.74
CA LEU A 32 -18.26 -1.06 -15.03
C LEU A 32 -17.16 0.00 -14.94
N VAL A 33 -17.40 1.20 -15.47
CA VAL A 33 -16.46 2.33 -15.36
C VAL A 33 -16.25 2.71 -13.90
N GLU A 34 -17.32 2.86 -13.13
CA GLU A 34 -17.24 3.19 -11.70
C GLU A 34 -16.45 2.13 -10.92
N LEU A 35 -16.67 0.84 -11.22
CA LEU A 35 -15.94 -0.26 -10.60
C LEU A 35 -14.44 -0.21 -10.94
N ILE A 36 -14.09 0.06 -12.20
CA ILE A 36 -12.69 0.18 -12.65
C ILE A 36 -12.01 1.36 -11.94
N GLU A 37 -12.68 2.51 -11.82
CA GLU A 37 -12.15 3.67 -11.11
C GLU A 37 -11.92 3.39 -9.62
N LYS A 38 -12.90 2.79 -8.95
CA LYS A 38 -12.78 2.38 -7.54
C LYS A 38 -11.61 1.41 -7.34
N ARG A 39 -11.47 0.43 -8.23
CA ARG A 39 -10.37 -0.55 -8.20
C ARG A 39 -9.00 0.12 -8.43
N LYS A 40 -8.89 1.04 -9.39
CA LYS A 40 -7.66 1.84 -9.61
C LYS A 40 -7.28 2.65 -8.37
N LYS A 41 -8.24 3.35 -7.75
CA LYS A 41 -8.01 4.13 -6.53
C LYS A 41 -7.53 3.23 -5.38
N HIS A 42 -8.16 2.08 -5.19
CA HIS A 42 -7.76 1.11 -4.16
C HIS A 42 -6.32 0.62 -4.36
N PHE A 43 -5.92 0.22 -5.57
CA PHE A 43 -4.55 -0.21 -5.82
C PHE A 43 -3.53 0.91 -5.68
N THR A 44 -3.87 2.15 -6.07
CA THR A 44 -3.00 3.31 -5.83
C THR A 44 -2.80 3.54 -4.33
N ALA A 45 -3.86 3.46 -3.54
CA ALA A 45 -3.79 3.58 -2.08
C ALA A 45 -2.96 2.45 -1.46
N MET A 46 -3.16 1.19 -1.89
CA MET A 46 -2.36 0.04 -1.47
C MET A 46 -0.87 0.23 -1.77
N ARG A 47 -0.50 0.68 -2.98
CA ARG A 47 0.90 0.95 -3.32
C ARG A 47 1.49 2.09 -2.49
N ALA A 48 0.71 3.13 -2.21
CA ALA A 48 1.15 4.23 -1.36
C ALA A 48 1.35 3.76 0.09
N GLN A 49 0.43 2.95 0.59
CA GLN A 49 0.51 2.34 1.91
C GLN A 49 1.67 1.35 2.00
N GLU A 50 1.88 0.50 1.00
CA GLU A 50 3.04 -0.39 0.92
C GLU A 50 4.35 0.40 0.91
N LYS A 51 4.44 1.51 0.19
CA LYS A 51 5.61 2.41 0.24
C LYS A 51 5.82 3.03 1.62
N ARG A 52 4.75 3.34 2.36
CA ARG A 52 4.82 3.87 3.74
C ARG A 52 5.12 2.79 4.78
N ASN A 53 4.59 1.59 4.58
CA ASN A 53 4.73 0.41 5.44
C ASN A 53 5.97 -0.41 5.09
N LYS A 54 6.74 -0.02 4.07
CA LYS A 54 8.06 -0.57 3.83
C LYS A 54 8.83 -0.41 5.13
N SER A 55 9.21 -1.54 5.71
CA SER A 55 10.21 -1.59 6.77
C SER A 55 11.38 -0.70 6.33
N PRO A 56 12.02 0.03 7.28
CA PRO A 56 13.12 0.89 6.91
C PRO A 56 14.10 0.05 6.07
N THR A 57 14.47 0.57 4.90
CA THR A 57 15.36 -0.15 3.97
C THR A 57 16.62 -0.55 4.76
N LYS A 58 17.28 -1.67 4.43
CA LYS A 58 18.53 -2.10 5.12
C LYS A 58 19.50 -0.92 5.34
N THR A 59 19.60 -0.01 4.38
CA THR A 59 20.37 1.25 4.50
C THR A 59 19.86 2.21 5.57
N GLN A 60 18.55 2.44 5.68
CA GLN A 60 17.94 3.28 6.71
C GLN A 60 18.14 2.66 8.11
N MET A 61 17.87 1.36 8.26
CA MET A 61 18.15 0.64 9.52
C MET A 61 19.62 0.74 9.91
N LYS A 62 20.53 0.49 8.96
CA LYS A 62 21.98 0.63 9.16
C LYS A 62 22.36 2.04 9.62
N SER A 63 21.80 3.06 9.00
CA SER A 63 22.04 4.45 9.36
C SER A 63 21.58 4.73 10.78
N GLN A 64 20.40 4.23 11.17
CA GLN A 64 19.84 4.44 12.50
C GLN A 64 20.65 3.70 13.59
N MET A 65 21.01 2.44 13.35
CA MET A 65 21.92 1.67 14.20
C MET A 65 23.28 2.35 14.34
N SER A 66 23.84 2.86 13.23
CA SER A 66 25.12 3.59 13.24
C SER A 66 25.03 4.88 14.04
N THR A 67 23.91 5.61 13.95
CA THR A 67 23.66 6.81 14.77
C THR A 67 23.61 6.45 16.25
N TYR A 68 22.88 5.39 16.62
CA TYR A 68 22.85 4.91 18.01
C TYR A 68 24.26 4.54 18.51
N LEU A 69 25.00 3.74 17.75
CA LEU A 69 26.37 3.34 18.11
C LEU A 69 27.29 4.56 18.31
N ARG A 70 27.13 5.63 17.53
CA ARG A 70 27.91 6.86 17.72
C ARG A 70 27.57 7.59 19.02
N HIS A 71 26.29 7.66 19.37
CA HIS A 71 25.84 8.44 20.52
C HIS A 71 25.89 7.67 21.84
N MET A 72 25.46 6.42 21.83
CA MET A 72 25.35 5.57 23.03
C MET A 72 26.54 4.63 23.18
N GLY A 73 27.07 4.09 22.07
CA GLY A 73 28.18 3.13 22.10
C GLY A 73 29.58 3.76 22.00
N GLY A 74 29.69 5.09 21.86
CA GLY A 74 30.98 5.79 21.75
C GLY A 74 31.76 5.54 20.45
N TYR A 75 31.13 4.99 19.42
CA TYR A 75 31.81 4.68 18.14
C TYR A 75 32.08 5.96 17.33
N LYS A 76 33.26 6.07 16.73
CA LYS A 76 33.55 7.13 15.75
C LYS A 76 33.00 6.76 14.38
N GLN A 77 32.75 7.75 13.53
CA GLN A 77 32.29 7.52 12.15
C GLN A 77 33.28 6.64 11.36
N SER A 78 34.59 6.81 11.58
CA SER A 78 35.63 5.99 10.97
C SER A 78 35.50 4.50 11.31
N HIS A 79 34.98 4.16 12.50
CA HIS A 79 34.79 2.76 12.91
C HIS A 79 33.61 2.10 12.19
N LEU A 80 32.65 2.88 11.69
CA LEU A 80 31.40 2.37 11.10
C LEU A 80 31.39 2.51 9.57
N LYS A 81 32.21 3.41 9.02
CA LYS A 81 32.33 3.66 7.58
C LYS A 81 32.83 2.39 6.88
N GLY A 82 32.15 1.98 5.81
CA GLY A 82 32.54 0.83 4.98
C GLY A 82 32.07 -0.54 5.48
N ARG A 83 31.61 -0.66 6.73
CA ARG A 83 31.07 -1.93 7.27
C ARG A 83 29.79 -2.36 6.55
N SER A 84 29.50 -3.65 6.53
CA SER A 84 28.26 -4.23 6.01
C SER A 84 27.06 -3.94 6.93
N PHE A 85 25.85 -4.35 6.52
CA PHE A 85 24.67 -4.26 7.39
C PHE A 85 24.81 -5.18 8.60
N ASP A 86 25.25 -6.42 8.38
CA ASP A 86 25.30 -7.46 9.41
C ASP A 86 26.33 -7.12 10.50
N GLU A 87 27.50 -6.59 10.12
CA GLU A 87 28.49 -6.10 11.08
C GLU A 87 27.97 -4.94 11.95
N ILE A 88 27.24 -4.00 11.35
CA ILE A 88 26.64 -2.88 12.10
C ILE A 88 25.54 -3.40 13.04
N LYS A 89 24.76 -4.38 12.59
CA LYS A 89 23.71 -5.01 13.40
C LYS A 89 24.29 -5.75 14.60
N GLU A 90 25.38 -6.50 14.42
CA GLU A 90 26.04 -7.23 15.51
C GLU A 90 26.57 -6.29 16.59
N LEU A 91 27.25 -5.20 16.19
CA LEU A 91 27.71 -4.17 17.13
C LEU A 91 26.53 -3.54 17.89
N PHE A 92 25.45 -3.22 17.18
CA PHE A 92 24.26 -2.63 17.77
C PHE A 92 23.61 -3.56 18.79
N ASP A 93 23.40 -4.84 18.44
CA ASP A 93 22.79 -5.83 19.34
C ASP A 93 23.62 -6.00 20.62
N LYS A 94 24.97 -6.02 20.50
CA LYS A 94 25.88 -6.09 21.64
C LYS A 94 25.75 -4.88 22.59
N GLU A 95 25.68 -3.65 22.05
CA GLU A 95 25.50 -2.46 22.88
C GLU A 95 24.09 -2.42 23.50
N MET A 96 23.07 -2.89 22.78
CA MET A 96 21.70 -2.99 23.30
C MET A 96 21.61 -3.98 24.47
N THR A 97 22.28 -5.14 24.41
CA THR A 97 22.34 -6.08 25.53
C THR A 97 22.91 -5.40 26.78
N LYS A 98 24.04 -4.70 26.66
CA LYS A 98 24.63 -3.96 27.80
C LYS A 98 23.70 -2.89 28.36
N ALA A 99 23.01 -2.15 27.50
CA ALA A 99 22.06 -1.12 27.92
C ALA A 99 20.87 -1.73 28.68
N ASN A 100 20.37 -2.88 28.21
CA ASN A 100 19.30 -3.61 28.87
C ASN A 100 19.75 -4.20 30.22
N ASP A 101 20.96 -4.76 30.31
CA ASP A 101 21.54 -5.25 31.56
C ASP A 101 21.66 -4.11 32.59
N PHE A 102 22.05 -2.92 32.15
CA PHE A 102 22.10 -1.72 33.00
C PHE A 102 20.71 -1.30 33.50
N ILE A 103 19.69 -1.31 32.64
CA ILE A 103 18.31 -1.00 33.02
C ILE A 103 17.79 -2.02 34.02
N ALA A 104 18.06 -3.32 33.81
CA ALA A 104 17.63 -4.39 34.71
C ALA A 104 18.20 -4.21 36.13
N MET A 105 19.48 -3.87 36.26
CA MET A 105 20.10 -3.57 37.56
C MET A 105 19.44 -2.38 38.29
N GLY A 106 18.94 -1.38 37.57
CA GLY A 106 18.20 -0.26 38.16
C GLY A 106 16.73 -0.55 38.46
N SER A 107 16.19 -1.66 37.96
CA SER A 107 14.78 -2.03 38.07
C SER A 107 14.48 -2.94 39.27
N GLU A 108 15.50 -3.48 39.94
CA GLU A 108 15.39 -4.29 41.15
C GLU A 108 15.28 -3.43 42.44
N SER A 109 14.86 -2.16 42.32
CA SER A 109 14.69 -1.21 43.44
C SER A 109 13.32 -1.29 44.08
#